data_AF-A0A382VFM1-F1
#
_entry.id   AF-A0A382VFM1-F1
#
_cell.length_a   1.000
_cell.length_b   1.000
_cell.length_c   1.000
_cell.angle_alpha   90.00
_cell.angle_beta   90.00
_cell.angle_gamma   90.00
#
_symmetry.space_group_name_H-M   'P 1'
#
loop_
_entity.id
_entity.type
_entity.pdbx_description
1 polymer ?
#
loop_
_entity_poly.entity_id
_entity_poly.type
_entity_poly.pdbx_seq_one_letter_code
_entity_poly.pdbx_strand_id
1 'polypeptide(L)'
;MFEYTIRRFLLMIPTGLGITFMVFFILQIAPDGPFERAVRQIKQANMGAGESGMSLSTDVTGDSSEITPELLDQLRRQYGLDKPIIVRYLIWLGFYPKESKTKVIKLDKSFRETVDVLEFNTYKEYLLQKYVKVIKDDSNALLVIETGVGLEFDIPEVENPELKENFNSDKYYTFINNYKELPSNEDMIKTWYHSDWKIIKIDEEKNMITLAKKEFRGILQGYLGYSEKKGKNVSTLIGER
;
A
#
# COMPACT_ATOMS: atom_id res chain seq x y z
N MET A 1 30.30 -11.51 36.72
CA MET A 1 28.86 -11.78 36.52
C MET A 1 28.27 -10.99 35.37
N PHE A 2 28.46 -9.66 35.29
CA PHE A 2 27.92 -8.82 34.20
C PHE A 2 28.47 -9.17 32.80
N GLU A 3 29.74 -9.53 32.72
CA GLU A 3 30.38 -9.95 31.46
C GLU A 3 29.77 -11.26 30.89
N TYR A 4 29.46 -12.22 31.77
CA TYR A 4 28.79 -13.45 31.40
C TYR A 4 27.35 -13.20 30.93
N THR A 5 26.61 -12.29 31.59
CA THR A 5 25.26 -11.93 31.17
C THR A 5 25.27 -11.24 29.81
N ILE A 6 26.16 -10.27 29.57
CA ILE A 6 26.29 -9.60 28.26
C ILE A 6 26.64 -10.61 27.17
N ARG A 7 27.61 -11.50 27.42
CA ARG A 7 28.02 -12.52 26.44
C ARG A 7 26.86 -13.42 26.04
N ARG A 8 26.02 -13.80 27.02
CA ARG A 8 24.83 -14.63 26.78
C ARG A 8 23.75 -13.90 25.99
N PHE A 9 23.48 -12.63 26.33
CA PHE A 9 22.54 -11.80 25.58
C PHE A 9 23.02 -11.56 24.14
N LEU A 10 24.32 -11.31 23.95
CA LEU A 10 24.92 -11.11 22.62
C LEU A 10 24.87 -12.38 21.77
N LEU A 11 25.00 -13.58 22.36
CA LEU A 11 24.86 -14.88 21.67
C LEU A 11 23.40 -15.27 21.37
N MET A 12 22.43 -14.67 22.07
CA MET A 12 21.00 -14.91 21.83
C MET A 12 20.53 -14.27 20.51
N ILE A 13 21.07 -13.12 20.15
CA ILE A 13 20.74 -12.41 18.91
C ILE A 13 21.08 -13.25 17.65
N PRO A 14 22.31 -13.75 17.45
CA PRO A 14 22.65 -14.53 16.26
C PRO A 14 21.93 -15.88 16.21
N THR A 15 21.66 -16.51 17.34
CA THR A 15 20.89 -17.78 17.38
C THR A 15 19.42 -17.54 16.99
N GLY A 16 18.80 -16.47 17.50
CA GLY A 16 17.45 -16.06 17.09
C GLY A 16 17.36 -15.70 15.61
N LEU A 17 18.32 -14.93 15.08
CA LEU A 17 18.40 -14.64 13.65
C LEU A 17 18.58 -15.92 12.81
N GLY A 18 19.44 -16.85 13.24
CA GLY A 18 19.62 -18.13 12.55
C GLY A 18 18.34 -18.96 12.47
N ILE A 19 17.61 -19.11 13.59
CA ILE A 19 16.35 -19.87 13.63
C ILE A 19 15.28 -19.21 12.75
N THR A 20 15.11 -17.89 12.87
CA THR A 20 14.12 -17.15 12.06
C THR A 20 14.45 -17.17 10.58
N PHE A 21 15.73 -17.10 10.20
CA PHE A 21 16.17 -17.25 8.82
C PHE A 21 15.85 -18.65 8.28
N MET A 22 16.05 -19.69 9.08
CA MET A 22 15.70 -21.06 8.70
C MET A 22 14.20 -21.21 8.47
N VAL A 23 13.36 -20.68 9.35
CA VAL A 23 11.89 -20.64 9.17
C VAL A 23 11.51 -19.89 7.90
N PHE A 24 12.09 -18.71 7.68
CA PHE A 24 11.87 -17.90 6.49
C PHE A 24 12.25 -18.67 5.21
N PHE A 25 13.38 -19.37 5.21
CA PHE A 25 13.84 -20.16 4.07
C PHE A 25 12.90 -21.31 3.73
N ILE A 26 12.41 -22.03 4.75
CA ILE A 26 11.40 -23.10 4.58
C ILE A 26 10.12 -22.53 3.95
N LEU A 27 9.63 -21.37 4.43
CA LEU A 27 8.45 -20.71 3.86
C LEU A 27 8.65 -20.29 2.40
N GLN A 28 9.86 -19.91 2.02
CA GLN A 28 10.14 -19.45 0.65
C GLN A 28 10.24 -20.59 -0.38
N ILE A 29 10.55 -21.81 0.09
CA ILE A 29 10.62 -23.02 -0.75
C ILE A 29 9.25 -23.68 -0.89
N ALA A 30 8.32 -23.41 0.03
CA ALA A 30 7.01 -24.02 0.02
C ALA A 30 6.28 -23.78 -1.31
N PRO A 31 5.83 -24.85 -2.01
CA PRO A 31 5.04 -24.70 -3.22
C PRO A 31 3.66 -24.16 -2.84
N ASP A 32 3.24 -23.04 -3.45
CA ASP A 32 2.03 -22.24 -3.14
C ASP A 32 2.25 -21.07 -2.16
N GLY A 33 3.15 -20.16 -2.55
CA GLY A 33 3.41 -18.90 -1.85
C GLY A 33 2.31 -17.85 -2.04
N PRO A 34 2.38 -16.74 -1.28
CA PRO A 34 1.38 -15.66 -1.36
C PRO A 34 1.35 -14.96 -2.72
N PHE A 35 2.46 -14.98 -3.47
CA PHE A 35 2.55 -14.39 -4.80
C PHE A 35 1.79 -15.24 -5.84
N GLU A 36 2.02 -16.55 -5.86
CA GLU A 36 1.35 -17.46 -6.79
C GLU A 36 -0.17 -17.44 -6.60
N ARG A 37 -0.63 -17.32 -5.35
CA ARG A 37 -2.04 -17.15 -5.01
C ARG A 37 -2.62 -15.85 -5.57
N ALA A 38 -1.92 -14.73 -5.41
CA ALA A 38 -2.36 -13.44 -5.95
C ALA A 38 -2.41 -13.43 -7.48
N VAL A 39 -1.39 -13.99 -8.15
CA VAL A 39 -1.37 -14.13 -9.60
C VAL A 39 -2.53 -15.03 -10.07
N ARG A 40 -2.78 -16.14 -9.39
CA ARG A 40 -3.91 -17.04 -9.69
C ARG A 40 -5.26 -16.33 -9.48
N GLN A 41 -5.42 -15.56 -8.42
CA GLN A 41 -6.64 -14.81 -8.13
C GLN A 41 -6.93 -13.75 -9.19
N ILE A 42 -5.91 -13.00 -9.63
CA ILE A 42 -6.05 -12.04 -10.73
C ILE A 42 -6.37 -12.77 -12.03
N LYS A 43 -5.67 -13.86 -12.34
CA LYS A 43 -5.94 -14.67 -13.53
C LYS A 43 -7.37 -15.21 -13.52
N GLN A 44 -7.84 -15.73 -12.38
CA GLN A 44 -9.19 -16.23 -12.21
C GLN A 44 -10.25 -15.11 -12.30
N ALA A 45 -9.98 -13.94 -11.71
CA ALA A 45 -10.85 -12.77 -11.83
C ALA A 45 -10.97 -12.31 -13.29
N ASN A 46 -9.86 -12.30 -14.03
CA ASN A 46 -9.84 -11.92 -15.44
C ASN A 46 -10.52 -12.98 -16.34
N MET A 47 -10.44 -14.26 -15.98
CA MET A 47 -11.14 -15.36 -16.67
C MET A 47 -12.64 -15.45 -16.32
N GLY A 48 -13.05 -14.98 -15.14
CA GLY A 48 -14.46 -14.94 -14.68
C GLY A 48 -15.22 -13.66 -15.08
N ALA A 49 -14.52 -12.64 -15.56
CA ALA A 49 -15.10 -11.37 -16.02
C ALA A 49 -15.86 -11.45 -17.37
N GLY A 50 -16.05 -12.66 -17.90
CA GLY A 50 -16.84 -12.90 -19.11
C GLY A 50 -18.37 -12.85 -18.91
N GLU A 51 -18.88 -12.85 -17.68
CA GLU A 51 -20.34 -13.01 -17.45
C GLU A 51 -20.99 -12.09 -16.39
N SER A 52 -20.28 -11.19 -15.72
CA SER A 52 -20.95 -10.18 -14.88
C SER A 52 -20.21 -8.86 -14.84
N GLY A 53 -20.91 -7.80 -15.22
CA GLY A 53 -20.37 -6.47 -15.51
C GLY A 53 -19.95 -5.68 -14.29
N MET A 54 -18.72 -5.92 -13.81
CA MET A 54 -17.97 -4.97 -13.01
C MET A 54 -16.64 -4.66 -13.71
N SER A 55 -16.65 -3.56 -14.44
CA SER A 55 -15.47 -2.98 -15.09
C SER A 55 -14.52 -2.46 -14.00
N LEU A 56 -13.49 -3.23 -13.66
CA LEU A 56 -12.30 -2.67 -13.02
C LEU A 56 -11.64 -1.75 -14.05
N SER A 57 -11.73 -0.44 -13.84
CA SER A 57 -11.11 0.58 -14.66
C SER A 57 -9.59 0.37 -14.75
N THR A 58 -9.15 -0.38 -15.75
CA THR A 58 -7.76 -0.53 -16.12
C THR A 58 -7.62 -0.06 -17.57
N ASP A 59 -7.36 1.23 -17.67
CA ASP A 59 -7.03 1.97 -18.88
C ASP A 59 -5.66 1.53 -19.41
N VAL A 60 -5.56 0.32 -19.96
CA VAL A 60 -4.49 -0.15 -20.87
C VAL A 60 -5.08 -1.23 -21.78
N THR A 61 -5.27 -0.86 -23.04
CA THR A 61 -5.71 -1.72 -24.15
C THR A 61 -4.70 -2.84 -24.43
N GLY A 62 -5.14 -4.12 -24.40
CA GLY A 62 -4.34 -5.25 -24.90
C GLY A 62 -4.83 -6.64 -24.44
N ASP A 63 -5.50 -7.34 -25.35
CA ASP A 63 -5.83 -8.78 -25.44
C ASP A 63 -6.22 -9.60 -24.18
N SER A 64 -7.43 -10.12 -24.23
CA SER A 64 -8.13 -10.87 -23.20
C SER A 64 -7.53 -12.27 -22.98
N SER A 65 -6.79 -12.46 -21.88
CA SER A 65 -6.61 -13.73 -21.10
C SER A 65 -5.25 -13.79 -20.39
N GLU A 66 -4.30 -12.93 -20.77
CA GLU A 66 -2.97 -12.91 -20.20
C GLU A 66 -2.79 -11.72 -19.26
N ILE A 67 -2.18 -11.97 -18.10
CA ILE A 67 -1.76 -10.88 -17.20
C ILE A 67 -0.68 -10.10 -17.96
N THR A 68 -0.93 -8.81 -18.22
CA THR A 68 0.04 -7.93 -18.88
C THR A 68 1.40 -8.07 -18.18
N PRO A 69 2.51 -8.24 -18.92
CA PRO A 69 3.84 -8.44 -18.31
C PRO A 69 4.21 -7.30 -17.34
N GLU A 70 3.74 -6.09 -17.61
CA GLU A 70 3.90 -4.94 -16.73
C GLU A 70 3.17 -5.09 -15.39
N LEU A 71 1.95 -5.64 -15.39
CA LEU A 71 1.22 -5.92 -14.15
C LEU A 71 1.91 -7.03 -13.35
N LEU A 72 2.40 -8.08 -14.02
CA LEU A 72 3.14 -9.15 -13.36
C LEU A 72 4.42 -8.64 -12.69
N ASP A 73 5.16 -7.76 -13.37
CA ASP A 73 6.36 -7.14 -12.82
C ASP A 73 6.06 -6.18 -11.67
N GLN A 74 4.97 -5.41 -11.76
CA GLN A 74 4.48 -4.61 -10.62
C GLN A 74 4.13 -5.50 -9.42
N LEU A 75 3.47 -6.65 -9.65
CA LEU A 75 3.16 -7.61 -8.61
C LEU A 75 4.44 -8.19 -8.00
N ARG A 76 5.40 -8.64 -8.83
CA ARG A 76 6.70 -9.15 -8.35
C ARG A 76 7.41 -8.13 -7.48
N ARG A 77 7.37 -6.84 -7.84
CA ARG A 77 7.93 -5.75 -7.04
C ARG A 77 7.21 -5.57 -5.71
N GLN A 78 5.87 -5.54 -5.70
CA GLN A 78 5.07 -5.42 -4.47
C GLN A 78 5.32 -6.56 -3.48
N TYR A 79 5.51 -7.78 -3.97
CA TYR A 79 5.89 -8.94 -3.14
C TYR A 79 7.39 -8.96 -2.79
N GLY A 80 8.18 -8.01 -3.28
CA GLY A 80 9.63 -7.94 -3.06
C GLY A 80 10.40 -9.08 -3.75
N LEU A 81 9.78 -9.76 -4.72
CA LEU A 81 10.39 -10.85 -5.47
C LEU A 81 11.50 -10.39 -6.41
N ASP A 82 11.55 -9.10 -6.71
CA ASP A 82 12.65 -8.47 -7.46
C ASP A 82 13.94 -8.33 -6.62
N LYS A 83 13.87 -8.54 -5.29
CA LYS A 83 14.99 -8.33 -4.36
C LYS A 83 15.67 -9.66 -3.99
N PRO A 84 16.98 -9.66 -3.68
CA PRO A 84 17.70 -10.86 -3.23
C PRO A 84 17.16 -11.38 -1.90
N ILE A 85 17.31 -12.70 -1.66
CA ILE A 85 16.68 -13.41 -0.53
C ILE A 85 17.02 -12.80 0.84
N ILE A 86 18.24 -12.30 1.02
CA ILE A 86 18.69 -11.64 2.26
C ILE A 86 17.93 -10.34 2.49
N VAL A 87 17.70 -9.54 1.45
CA VAL A 87 16.93 -8.29 1.57
C VAL A 87 15.47 -8.59 1.90
N ARG A 88 14.89 -9.65 1.31
CA ARG A 88 13.53 -10.10 1.66
C ARG A 88 13.41 -10.51 3.12
N TYR A 89 14.41 -11.24 3.64
CA TYR A 89 14.47 -11.61 5.05
C TYR A 89 14.55 -10.38 5.96
N LEU A 90 15.39 -9.40 5.64
CA LEU A 90 15.49 -8.14 6.40
C LEU A 90 14.19 -7.33 6.35
N ILE A 91 13.50 -7.31 5.20
CA ILE A 91 12.16 -6.72 5.07
C ILE A 91 11.16 -7.45 5.97
N TRP A 92 11.16 -8.78 5.95
CA TRP A 92 10.25 -9.63 6.72
C TRP A 92 10.46 -9.47 8.24
N LEU A 93 11.71 -9.36 8.69
CA LEU A 93 12.01 -9.02 10.07
C LEU A 93 11.62 -7.58 10.43
N GLY A 94 11.72 -6.65 9.49
CA GLY A 94 11.43 -5.23 9.69
C GLY A 94 12.67 -4.34 9.84
N PHE A 95 13.85 -4.86 9.55
CA PHE A 95 15.10 -4.07 9.53
C PHE A 95 15.29 -3.29 8.22
N TYR A 96 14.51 -3.60 7.18
CA TYR A 96 14.59 -2.93 5.88
C TYR A 96 13.20 -2.48 5.42
N PRO A 97 13.05 -1.30 4.80
CA PRO A 97 11.76 -0.81 4.36
C PRO A 97 11.23 -1.61 3.15
N LYS A 98 9.95 -1.96 3.20
CA LYS A 98 9.21 -2.58 2.09
C LYS A 98 8.59 -1.50 1.22
N GLU A 99 8.56 -1.73 -0.10
CA GLU A 99 7.74 -0.96 -1.03
C GLU A 99 6.28 -1.40 -0.86
N SER A 100 5.47 -0.62 -0.15
CA SER A 100 4.10 -1.00 0.23
C SER A 100 3.07 -0.60 -0.82
N LYS A 101 3.25 0.58 -1.44
CA LYS A 101 2.41 1.09 -2.52
C LYS A 101 3.30 1.44 -3.72
N THR A 102 2.88 1.04 -4.92
CA THR A 102 3.55 1.40 -6.17
C THR A 102 2.52 1.97 -7.13
N LYS A 103 2.86 3.07 -7.82
CA LYS A 103 2.01 3.67 -8.85
C LYS A 103 2.86 4.07 -10.05
N VAL A 104 2.39 3.71 -11.24
CA VAL A 104 2.98 4.18 -12.50
C VAL A 104 2.12 5.31 -13.03
N ILE A 105 2.74 6.46 -13.30
CA ILE A 105 2.08 7.65 -13.80
C ILE A 105 2.86 8.26 -14.96
N LYS A 106 2.17 9.03 -15.81
CA LYS A 106 2.84 9.87 -16.80
C LYS A 106 3.43 11.09 -16.10
N LEU A 107 4.58 11.59 -16.57
CA LEU A 107 5.31 12.70 -15.95
C LEU A 107 4.45 13.96 -15.67
N ASP A 108 3.42 14.21 -16.47
CA ASP A 108 2.56 15.41 -16.39
C ASP A 108 1.18 15.13 -15.77
N LYS A 109 0.94 13.91 -15.28
CA LYS A 109 -0.35 13.54 -14.68
C LYS A 109 -0.21 13.35 -13.18
N SER A 110 -1.10 13.96 -12.43
CA SER A 110 -1.31 13.60 -11.04
C SER A 110 -2.19 12.38 -10.89
N PHE A 111 -2.17 11.80 -9.70
CA PHE A 111 -3.14 10.80 -9.28
C PHE A 111 -3.64 11.11 -7.87
N ARG A 112 -4.83 10.61 -7.56
CA ARG A 112 -5.39 10.66 -6.21
C ARG A 112 -4.95 9.44 -5.42
N GLU A 113 -4.35 9.66 -4.26
CA GLU A 113 -4.05 8.64 -3.27
C GLU A 113 -5.11 8.67 -2.18
N THR A 114 -5.74 7.52 -1.92
CA THR A 114 -6.58 7.34 -0.73
C THR A 114 -5.70 7.18 0.51
N VAL A 115 -5.89 8.09 1.45
CA VAL A 115 -5.23 8.12 2.76
C VAL A 115 -6.02 7.27 3.75
N ASP A 116 -7.34 7.47 3.80
CA ASP A 116 -8.21 6.79 4.76
C ASP A 116 -9.65 6.65 4.22
N VAL A 117 -10.43 5.74 4.80
CA VAL A 117 -11.78 5.36 4.35
C VAL A 117 -12.76 5.42 5.51
N LEU A 118 -13.85 6.16 5.36
CA LEU A 118 -14.98 6.14 6.28
C LEU A 118 -16.10 5.29 5.68
N GLU A 119 -16.32 4.11 6.25
CA GLU A 119 -17.47 3.27 5.95
C GLU A 119 -18.72 3.91 6.58
N PHE A 120 -19.61 4.46 5.75
CA PHE A 120 -20.80 5.16 6.22
C PHE A 120 -21.99 4.21 6.37
N ASN A 121 -22.14 3.31 5.42
CA ASN A 121 -23.05 2.17 5.47
C ASN A 121 -22.51 1.05 4.56
N THR A 122 -23.23 -0.07 4.47
CA THR A 122 -22.82 -1.23 3.64
C THR A 122 -22.61 -0.92 2.15
N TYR A 123 -23.12 0.21 1.66
CA TYR A 123 -23.11 0.58 0.24
C TYR A 123 -22.39 1.90 -0.06
N LYS A 124 -21.98 2.65 0.96
CA LYS A 124 -21.46 4.00 0.81
C LYS A 124 -20.26 4.20 1.73
N GLU A 125 -19.17 4.60 1.11
CA GLU A 125 -17.91 4.93 1.76
C GLU A 125 -17.53 6.35 1.33
N TYR A 126 -16.88 7.08 2.23
CA TYR A 126 -16.27 8.38 1.92
C TYR A 126 -14.77 8.25 2.05
N LEU A 127 -14.08 8.61 0.98
CA LEU A 127 -12.64 8.50 0.89
C LEU A 127 -11.99 9.83 1.29
N LEU A 128 -10.98 9.72 2.12
CA LEU A 128 -10.06 10.82 2.40
C LEU A 128 -8.87 10.67 1.46
N GLN A 129 -8.64 11.66 0.60
CA GLN A 129 -7.72 11.59 -0.52
C GLN A 129 -6.74 12.77 -0.53
N LYS A 130 -5.65 12.61 -1.28
CA LYS A 130 -4.73 13.70 -1.65
C LYS A 130 -4.22 13.51 -3.06
N TYR A 131 -3.82 14.59 -3.71
CA TYR A 131 -3.14 14.51 -5.01
C TYR A 131 -1.64 14.32 -4.84
N VAL A 132 -1.06 13.56 -5.76
CA VAL A 132 0.39 13.39 -5.87
C VAL A 132 0.77 13.57 -7.33
N LYS A 133 1.81 14.38 -7.59
CA LYS A 133 2.40 14.55 -8.92
C LYS A 133 3.91 14.61 -8.87
N VAL A 134 4.53 14.48 -10.03
CA VAL A 134 5.97 14.65 -10.21
C VAL A 134 6.20 15.92 -11.00
N ILE A 135 7.06 16.79 -10.49
CA ILE A 135 7.48 18.02 -11.17
C ILE A 135 8.98 17.99 -11.38
N LYS A 136 9.45 18.74 -12.38
CA LYS A 136 10.86 19.05 -12.55
C LYS A 136 11.16 20.35 -11.81
N ASP A 137 12.17 20.34 -10.98
CA ASP A 137 12.69 21.51 -10.28
C ASP A 137 13.51 22.39 -11.24
N ASP A 138 13.87 23.61 -10.80
CA ASP A 138 14.68 24.56 -11.57
C ASP A 138 16.06 24.00 -11.96
N SER A 139 16.55 23.01 -11.19
CA SER A 139 17.79 22.26 -11.47
C SER A 139 17.58 21.04 -12.39
N ASN A 140 16.40 20.91 -13.01
CA ASN A 140 15.96 19.76 -13.79
C ASN A 140 15.90 18.43 -13.01
N ALA A 141 15.89 18.49 -11.67
CA ALA A 141 15.73 17.34 -10.80
C ALA A 141 14.24 16.99 -10.65
N LEU A 142 13.90 15.70 -10.69
CA LEU A 142 12.51 15.25 -10.51
C LEU A 142 12.15 15.20 -9.03
N LEU A 143 11.15 15.97 -8.63
CA LEU A 143 10.62 16.03 -7.27
C LEU A 143 9.18 15.52 -7.24
N VAL A 144 8.86 14.74 -6.21
CA VAL A 144 7.50 14.27 -5.96
C VAL A 144 6.86 15.20 -4.93
N ILE A 145 5.71 15.75 -5.30
CA ILE A 145 4.95 16.67 -4.46
C ILE A 145 3.53 16.17 -4.27
N GLU A 146 2.95 16.52 -3.13
CA GLU A 146 1.60 16.14 -2.73
C GLU A 146 0.80 17.33 -2.19
N THR A 147 -0.52 17.25 -2.28
CA THR A 147 -1.41 18.26 -1.72
C THR A 147 -1.74 17.98 -0.26
N GLY A 148 -2.40 18.96 0.38
CA GLY A 148 -3.18 18.70 1.58
C GLY A 148 -4.22 17.60 1.36
N VAL A 149 -4.66 17.01 2.46
CA VAL A 149 -5.65 15.94 2.48
C VAL A 149 -7.06 16.55 2.47
N GLY A 150 -7.98 15.95 1.73
CA GLY A 150 -9.39 16.38 1.67
C GLY A 150 -10.33 15.22 1.34
N LEU A 151 -11.62 15.46 1.50
CA LEU A 151 -12.67 14.47 1.25
C LEU A 151 -12.93 14.33 -0.25
N GLU A 152 -13.22 13.12 -0.73
CA GLU A 152 -13.64 12.93 -2.11
C GLU A 152 -14.98 13.61 -2.39
N PHE A 153 -15.89 13.57 -1.41
CA PHE A 153 -17.21 14.19 -1.44
C PHE A 153 -17.57 14.69 -0.04
N ASP A 154 -18.41 15.71 0.04
CA ASP A 154 -18.97 16.17 1.31
C ASP A 154 -19.82 15.08 1.98
N ILE A 155 -19.60 14.91 3.28
CA ILE A 155 -20.30 13.92 4.10
C ILE A 155 -21.59 14.56 4.62
N PRO A 156 -22.76 13.93 4.42
CA PRO A 156 -24.03 14.44 4.92
C PRO A 156 -24.06 14.36 6.44
N GLU A 157 -24.69 15.36 7.07
CA GLU A 157 -24.92 15.35 8.50
C GLU A 157 -25.84 14.19 8.90
N VAL A 158 -25.40 13.44 9.90
CA VAL A 158 -26.14 12.31 10.49
C VAL A 158 -26.70 12.72 11.84
N GLU A 159 -27.98 12.45 12.06
CA GLU A 159 -28.60 12.57 13.38
C GLU A 159 -28.15 11.40 14.27
N ASN A 160 -27.55 11.72 15.42
CA ASN A 160 -27.05 10.77 16.42
C ASN A 160 -26.16 9.64 15.85
N PRO A 161 -24.98 9.95 15.28
CA PRO A 161 -24.08 8.97 14.69
C PRO A 161 -23.61 7.88 15.68
N GLU A 162 -23.58 8.18 16.97
CA GLU A 162 -23.19 7.26 18.05
C GLU A 162 -24.18 6.10 18.25
N LEU A 163 -25.42 6.27 17.82
CA LEU A 163 -26.47 5.24 17.96
C LEU A 163 -26.51 4.27 16.77
N LYS A 164 -25.70 4.50 15.73
CA LYS A 164 -25.64 3.61 14.57
C LYS A 164 -24.70 2.43 14.83
N GLU A 165 -25.24 1.21 14.75
CA GLU A 165 -24.44 0.00 14.84
C GLU A 165 -23.36 -0.03 13.75
N ASN A 166 -22.13 -0.42 14.14
CA ASN A 166 -20.95 -0.53 13.28
C ASN A 166 -20.52 0.79 12.60
N PHE A 167 -20.97 1.95 13.08
CA PHE A 167 -20.53 3.25 12.59
C PHE A 167 -19.40 3.82 13.45
N ASN A 168 -18.32 4.29 12.82
CA ASN A 168 -17.20 4.91 13.54
C ASN A 168 -17.47 6.42 13.72
N SER A 169 -18.13 6.77 14.82
CA SER A 169 -18.48 8.16 15.18
C SER A 169 -17.26 9.06 15.33
N ASP A 170 -16.21 8.60 15.98
CA ASP A 170 -14.99 9.37 16.20
C ASP A 170 -14.34 9.77 14.87
N LYS A 171 -14.27 8.82 13.94
CA LYS A 171 -13.74 9.05 12.60
C LYS A 171 -14.60 10.00 11.78
N TYR A 172 -15.92 9.87 11.87
CA TYR A 172 -16.87 10.77 11.22
C TYR A 172 -16.69 12.23 11.69
N TYR A 173 -16.63 12.47 13.00
CA TYR A 173 -16.39 13.82 13.54
C TYR A 173 -15.01 14.36 13.14
N THR A 174 -13.99 13.48 13.11
CA THR A 174 -12.65 13.86 12.65
C THR A 174 -12.68 14.30 11.18
N PHE A 175 -13.46 13.63 10.34
CA PHE A 175 -13.55 13.93 8.90
C PHE A 175 -14.24 15.26 8.67
N ILE A 176 -15.41 15.47 9.28
CA ILE A 176 -16.22 16.68 9.09
C ILE A 176 -15.56 17.93 9.68
N ASN A 177 -14.96 17.83 10.87
CA ASN A 177 -14.43 19.00 11.56
C ASN A 177 -13.09 19.48 10.98
N ASN A 178 -12.28 18.57 10.44
CA ASN A 178 -10.90 18.88 10.04
C ASN A 178 -10.68 18.95 8.53
N TYR A 179 -11.57 18.38 7.71
CA TYR A 179 -11.35 18.24 6.28
C TYR A 179 -12.52 18.81 5.47
N LYS A 180 -12.16 19.39 4.32
CA LYS A 180 -13.10 19.87 3.30
C LYS A 180 -13.00 18.99 2.07
N GLU A 181 -13.97 19.09 1.17
CA GLU A 181 -13.92 18.44 -0.14
C GLU A 181 -12.63 18.83 -0.89
N LEU A 182 -11.97 17.82 -1.46
CA LEU A 182 -10.80 17.94 -2.29
C LEU A 182 -11.24 18.25 -3.73
N PRO A 183 -10.92 19.46 -4.26
CA PRO A 183 -11.41 19.90 -5.56
C PRO A 183 -11.19 18.88 -6.68
N SER A 184 -12.20 18.66 -7.52
CA SER A 184 -12.10 17.73 -8.65
C SER A 184 -10.98 18.08 -9.62
N ASN A 185 -10.69 19.37 -9.81
CA ASN A 185 -9.55 19.84 -10.59
C ASN A 185 -8.35 20.17 -9.70
N GLU A 186 -7.20 19.59 -10.03
CA GLU A 186 -5.92 19.83 -9.36
C GLU A 186 -5.46 21.29 -9.45
N ASP A 187 -5.73 21.98 -10.57
CA ASP A 187 -5.27 23.35 -10.79
C ASP A 187 -5.85 24.36 -9.79
N MET A 188 -6.93 23.99 -9.09
CA MET A 188 -7.53 24.80 -8.05
C MET A 188 -6.72 24.78 -6.74
N ILE A 189 -5.77 23.84 -6.60
CA ILE A 189 -4.99 23.62 -5.39
C ILE A 189 -3.68 24.40 -5.47
N LYS A 190 -3.57 25.43 -4.64
CA LYS A 190 -2.41 26.33 -4.61
C LYS A 190 -1.25 25.80 -3.77
N THR A 191 -1.52 24.93 -2.81
CA THR A 191 -0.53 24.49 -1.82
C THR A 191 -0.08 23.06 -2.06
N TRP A 192 1.25 22.91 -2.18
CA TRP A 192 1.92 21.65 -2.44
C TRP A 192 3.08 21.47 -1.47
N TYR A 193 3.27 20.24 -1.02
CA TYR A 193 4.27 19.84 -0.04
C TYR A 193 5.14 18.72 -0.60
N HIS A 194 6.29 18.48 0.03
CA HIS A 194 7.13 17.35 -0.34
C HIS A 194 6.44 16.03 0.02
N SER A 195 6.48 15.07 -0.90
CA SER A 195 5.84 13.78 -0.72
C SER A 195 6.82 12.72 -0.23
N ASP A 196 6.34 11.81 0.62
CA ASP A 196 7.10 10.62 1.05
C ASP A 196 7.33 9.60 -0.08
N TRP A 197 6.64 9.78 -1.21
CA TRP A 197 6.77 8.95 -2.39
C TRP A 197 8.15 9.13 -3.04
N LYS A 198 8.78 8.01 -3.40
CA LYS A 198 10.10 8.01 -4.05
C LYS A 198 10.00 7.52 -5.48
N ILE A 199 10.73 8.18 -6.37
CA ILE A 199 10.90 7.72 -7.76
C ILE A 199 11.83 6.51 -7.75
N ILE A 200 11.38 5.39 -8.31
CA ILE A 200 12.15 4.15 -8.39
C ILE A 200 12.63 3.89 -9.82
N LYS A 201 11.78 4.14 -10.81
CA LYS A 201 12.11 3.93 -12.22
C LYS A 201 11.56 5.07 -13.05
N ILE A 202 12.36 5.53 -14.01
CA ILE A 202 11.97 6.48 -15.04
C ILE A 202 12.09 5.75 -16.36
N ASP A 203 11.02 5.73 -17.13
CA ASP A 203 10.97 5.18 -18.48
C ASP A 203 10.84 6.37 -19.45
N GLU A 204 11.98 6.81 -19.97
CA GLU A 204 12.07 8.01 -20.82
C GLU A 204 11.38 7.79 -22.18
N GLU A 205 11.39 6.57 -22.72
CA GLU A 205 10.75 6.26 -24.01
C GLU A 205 9.23 6.40 -23.95
N LYS A 206 8.63 6.01 -22.82
CA LYS A 206 7.17 6.07 -22.61
C LYS A 206 6.71 7.28 -21.81
N ASN A 207 7.65 8.12 -21.35
CA ASN A 207 7.41 9.24 -20.42
C ASN A 207 6.64 8.83 -19.16
N MET A 208 6.97 7.64 -18.63
CA MET A 208 6.31 7.02 -17.48
C MET A 208 7.27 6.99 -16.27
N ILE A 209 6.74 7.32 -15.10
CA ILE A 209 7.46 7.29 -13.84
C ILE A 209 6.80 6.27 -12.92
N THR A 210 7.63 5.40 -12.34
CA THR A 210 7.22 4.50 -11.27
C THR A 210 7.57 5.12 -9.93
N LEU A 211 6.54 5.47 -9.17
CA LEU A 211 6.64 5.92 -7.79
C LEU A 211 6.38 4.75 -6.84
N ALA A 212 7.08 4.72 -5.72
CA ALA A 212 6.70 3.86 -4.61
C ALA A 212 6.89 4.50 -3.25
N LYS A 213 6.01 4.11 -2.34
CA LYS A 213 6.08 4.46 -0.92
C LYS A 213 6.77 3.33 -0.16
N LYS A 214 7.74 3.72 0.69
CA LYS A 214 8.53 2.78 1.48
C LYS A 214 8.10 2.84 2.94
N GLU A 215 7.75 1.70 3.51
CA GLU A 215 7.30 1.59 4.89
C GLU A 215 7.97 0.40 5.59
N PHE A 216 8.30 0.58 6.87
CA PHE A 216 8.81 -0.50 7.70
C PHE A 216 7.65 -1.38 8.17
N ARG A 217 7.45 -2.50 7.49
CA ARG A 217 6.41 -3.49 7.80
C ARG A 217 7.05 -4.86 7.92
N GLY A 218 7.44 -5.22 9.13
CA GLY A 218 7.98 -6.54 9.45
C GLY A 218 7.49 -7.05 10.80
N ILE A 219 7.88 -8.27 11.15
CA ILE A 219 7.41 -8.97 12.35
C ILE A 219 7.80 -8.21 13.62
N LEU A 220 9.02 -7.67 13.68
CA LEU A 220 9.48 -6.90 14.83
C LEU A 220 8.72 -5.59 15.01
N GLN A 221 8.12 -5.07 13.93
CA GLN A 221 7.26 -3.89 13.96
C GLN A 221 5.79 -4.24 14.29
N GLY A 222 5.48 -5.51 14.59
CA GLY A 222 4.12 -5.98 14.87
C GLY A 222 3.26 -6.18 13.62
N TYR A 223 3.86 -6.22 12.43
CA TYR A 223 3.15 -6.53 11.19
C TYR A 223 3.20 -8.04 10.91
N LEU A 224 2.07 -8.72 11.12
CA LEU A 224 1.92 -10.17 10.90
C LEU A 224 1.24 -10.51 9.56
N GLY A 225 1.05 -9.52 8.69
CA GLY A 225 0.36 -9.66 7.41
C GLY A 225 -1.04 -9.04 7.42
N TYR A 226 -1.66 -9.06 6.23
CA TYR A 226 -3.00 -8.55 5.98
C TYR A 226 -3.96 -9.72 5.71
N SER A 227 -5.17 -9.67 6.26
CA SER A 227 -6.20 -10.67 6.01
C SER A 227 -7.18 -10.14 4.96
N GLU A 228 -7.11 -10.69 3.74
CA GLU A 228 -8.06 -10.35 2.67
C GLU A 228 -9.51 -10.67 3.06
N LYS A 229 -9.73 -11.76 3.79
CA LYS A 229 -11.07 -12.19 4.24
C LYS A 229 -11.71 -11.21 5.23
N LYS A 230 -10.91 -10.51 6.03
CA LYS A 230 -11.37 -9.63 7.11
C LYS A 230 -11.08 -8.16 6.86
N GLY A 231 -10.40 -7.81 5.78
CA GLY A 231 -10.06 -6.43 5.42
C GLY A 231 -9.07 -5.74 6.38
N LYS A 232 -8.50 -6.47 7.35
CA LYS A 232 -7.70 -5.91 8.46
C LYS A 232 -6.33 -6.58 8.59
N ASN A 233 -5.41 -5.88 9.25
CA ASN A 233 -4.13 -6.47 9.63
C ASN A 233 -4.33 -7.62 10.61
N VAL A 234 -3.52 -8.67 10.52
CA VAL A 234 -3.64 -9.83 11.40
C VAL A 234 -3.33 -9.46 12.85
N SER A 235 -2.40 -8.54 13.08
CA SER A 235 -2.07 -8.06 14.42
C SER A 235 -3.23 -7.34 15.11
N THR A 236 -4.00 -6.54 14.37
CA THR A 236 -5.20 -5.88 14.92
C THR A 236 -6.29 -6.91 15.23
N LEU A 237 -6.48 -7.91 14.36
CA LEU A 237 -7.45 -8.98 14.59
C LEU A 237 -7.13 -9.85 15.82
N ILE A 238 -5.84 -10.07 16.12
CA ILE A 238 -5.42 -10.80 17.32
C ILE A 238 -5.71 -9.96 18.58
N GLY A 239 -5.51 -8.65 18.53
CA GLY A 239 -5.81 -7.75 19.65
C GLY A 239 -7.31 -7.51 19.88
N GLU A 240 -8.14 -7.67 18.85
CA GLU A 240 -9.61 -7.58 18.93
C GLU A 240 -10.27 -8.86 19.51
N ARG A 241 -9.50 -9.93 19.74
CA ARG A 241 -10.00 -11.24 20.24
C ARG A 241 -9.86 -11.38 21.75
#